data_AF-A0A318CP99-F1
#
_entry.id   AF-A0A318CP99-F1
#
_cell.length_a   1.000
_cell.length_b   1.000
_cell.length_c   1.000
_cell.angle_alpha   90.00
_cell.angle_beta   90.00
_cell.angle_gamma   90.00
#
_symmetry.space_group_name_H-M   'P 1'
#
loop_
_entity.id
_entity.type
_entity.pdbx_description
1 polymer ?
#
loop_
_entity_poly.entity_id
_entity_poly.type
_entity_poly.pdbx_seq_one_letter_code
_entity_poly.pdbx_strand_id
1 'polypeptide(L)'
;MNKQQKKQENWIEYYDHKSILNEITDDPVDLRLDEHLRKDILSGKRRRKLKNITLKIDPLQIMTIKKLATMKSMPYQTLIRHWLAEEIKKELKSVER
;
A
#
# COMPACT_ATOMS: atom_id res chain seq x y z
N MET A 1 -9.60 -5.96 35.89
CA MET A 1 -8.32 -5.31 36.27
C MET A 1 -7.23 -6.14 35.60
N ASN A 2 -6.31 -5.65 34.78
CA ASN A 2 -5.59 -4.37 34.83
C ASN A 2 -5.10 -3.95 33.42
N LYS A 3 -4.89 -2.64 33.29
CA LYS A 3 -4.55 -1.86 32.11
C LYS A 3 -3.33 -2.40 31.34
N GLN A 4 -3.48 -2.66 30.03
CA GLN A 4 -2.36 -2.55 29.10
C GLN A 4 -2.57 -1.31 28.25
N GLN A 5 -2.06 -0.21 28.79
CA GLN A 5 -2.07 1.11 28.20
C GLN A 5 -1.37 1.08 26.84
N LYS A 6 -2.04 1.69 25.87
CA LYS A 6 -1.49 2.24 24.63
C LYS A 6 -0.04 2.72 24.83
N LYS A 7 0.91 2.00 24.26
CA LYS A 7 2.19 2.59 23.83
C LYS A 7 2.11 2.60 22.31
N GLN A 8 1.84 3.77 21.72
CA GLN A 8 2.09 3.96 20.29
C GLN A 8 3.62 3.87 20.14
N GLU A 9 4.11 2.66 19.86
CA GLU A 9 5.53 2.44 19.64
C GLU A 9 5.93 3.13 18.34
N ASN A 10 6.91 4.03 18.46
CA ASN A 10 7.56 4.69 17.34
C ASN A 10 8.47 3.66 16.66
N TRP A 11 7.88 2.81 15.81
CA TRP A 11 8.55 1.71 15.13
C TRP A 11 9.78 2.17 14.34
N ILE A 12 9.77 3.39 13.81
CA ILE A 12 10.88 3.98 13.05
C ILE A 12 12.14 4.05 13.93
N GLU A 13 12.01 4.63 15.12
CA GLU A 13 13.11 4.79 16.07
C GLU A 13 13.61 3.43 16.62
N TYR A 14 12.70 2.47 16.75
CA TYR A 14 13.04 1.10 17.18
C TYR A 14 13.91 0.38 16.14
N TYR A 15 13.53 0.44 14.86
CA TYR A 15 14.24 -0.24 13.78
C TYR A 15 15.54 0.47 13.34
N ASP A 16 15.62 1.80 13.49
CA ASP A 16 16.83 2.55 13.13
C ASP A 16 17.96 2.41 14.16
N HIS A 17 17.63 2.21 15.44
CA HIS A 17 18.62 2.24 16.53
C HIS A 17 18.90 0.90 17.21
N LYS A 18 18.09 -0.15 16.99
CA LYS A 18 18.32 -1.48 17.58
C LYS A 18 18.78 -2.49 16.53
N SER A 19 19.82 -3.25 16.88
CA SER A 19 20.27 -4.40 16.07
C SER A 19 19.32 -5.57 16.26
N ILE A 20 18.26 -5.61 15.44
CA ILE A 20 17.21 -6.63 15.47
C ILE A 20 17.70 -8.03 15.03
N LEU A 21 18.90 -8.15 14.47
CA LEU A 21 19.45 -9.42 13.97
C LEU A 21 19.60 -10.48 15.08
N ASN A 22 19.88 -10.05 16.30
CA ASN A 22 20.00 -10.97 17.45
C ASN A 22 18.64 -11.41 18.02
N GLU A 23 17.54 -10.79 17.59
CA GLU A 23 16.16 -11.09 18.03
C GLU A 23 15.44 -12.05 17.05
N ILE A 24 16.06 -12.35 15.90
CA ILE A 24 15.51 -13.29 14.91
C ILE A 24 15.76 -14.71 15.42
N THR A 25 14.71 -15.38 15.89
CA THR A 25 14.74 -16.82 16.19
C THR A 25 14.28 -17.64 14.98
N ASP A 26 14.91 -18.79 14.76
CA ASP A 26 14.52 -19.79 13.73
C ASP A 26 13.26 -20.59 14.14
N ASP A 27 12.48 -20.08 15.08
CA ASP A 27 11.24 -20.72 15.50
C ASP A 27 10.24 -20.69 14.32
N PRO A 28 9.51 -21.80 14.08
CA PRO A 28 8.49 -21.82 13.04
C PRO A 28 7.37 -20.85 13.40
N VAL A 29 7.38 -19.66 12.78
CA VAL A 29 6.30 -18.70 12.91
C VAL A 29 5.09 -19.23 12.15
N ASP A 30 4.01 -19.50 12.89
CA ASP A 30 2.73 -19.87 12.29
C ASP A 30 2.13 -18.63 11.60
N LEU A 31 2.49 -18.43 10.33
CA LEU A 31 1.96 -17.38 9.45
C LEU A 31 0.51 -17.69 9.07
N ARG A 32 -0.39 -17.72 10.06
CA ARG A 32 -1.82 -17.85 9.81
C ARG A 32 -2.35 -16.54 9.26
N LEU A 33 -2.84 -16.59 8.02
CA LEU A 33 -3.69 -15.53 7.50
C LEU A 33 -4.85 -15.33 8.47
N ASP A 34 -5.08 -14.08 8.87
CA ASP A 34 -6.27 -13.67 9.61
C ASP A 34 -7.52 -14.25 8.92
N GLU A 35 -8.40 -14.87 9.70
CA GLU A 35 -9.54 -15.63 9.19
C GLU A 35 -10.50 -14.71 8.41
N HIS A 36 -10.59 -13.43 8.78
CA HIS A 36 -11.31 -12.42 8.02
C HIS A 36 -10.67 -12.18 6.65
N LEU A 37 -9.34 -11.99 6.61
CA LEU A 37 -8.60 -11.79 5.36
C LEU A 37 -8.70 -13.02 4.45
N ARG A 38 -8.62 -14.24 5.02
CA ARG A 38 -8.80 -15.50 4.30
C ARG A 38 -10.20 -15.58 3.69
N LYS A 39 -11.25 -15.29 4.46
CA LYS A 39 -12.63 -15.28 3.97
C LYS A 39 -12.86 -14.23 2.87
N ASP A 40 -12.25 -13.05 2.97
CA ASP A 40 -12.36 -12.01 1.94
C ASP A 40 -11.64 -12.36 0.62
N ILE A 41 -10.53 -13.11 0.71
CA ILE A 41 -9.83 -13.66 -0.45
C ILE A 41 -10.67 -14.76 -1.10
N LEU A 42 -11.14 -15.75 -0.31
CA LEU A 42 -11.91 -16.89 -0.80
C LEU A 42 -13.29 -16.49 -1.34
N SER A 43 -13.97 -15.54 -0.69
CA SER A 43 -15.28 -15.02 -1.13
C SER A 43 -15.19 -14.15 -2.39
N GLY A 44 -13.98 -13.85 -2.87
CA GLY A 44 -13.79 -13.06 -4.08
C GLY A 44 -14.19 -11.59 -3.95
N LYS A 45 -14.61 -11.11 -2.77
CA LYS A 45 -14.93 -9.69 -2.51
C LYS A 45 -13.77 -8.76 -2.87
N ARG A 46 -12.53 -9.25 -2.75
CA ARG A 46 -11.32 -8.50 -3.13
C ARG A 46 -11.07 -8.42 -4.64
N ARG A 47 -11.76 -9.21 -5.48
CA ARG A 47 -11.74 -9.05 -6.94
C ARG A 47 -12.61 -7.86 -7.34
N ARG A 48 -12.18 -6.65 -6.96
CA ARG A 48 -12.80 -5.40 -7.42
C ARG A 48 -12.77 -5.44 -8.95
N LYS A 49 -13.95 -5.50 -9.58
CA LYS A 49 -14.06 -5.47 -11.04
C LYS A 49 -13.55 -4.12 -11.53
N LEU A 50 -12.38 -4.11 -12.17
CA LEU A 50 -11.86 -2.92 -12.81
C LEU A 50 -12.80 -2.51 -13.94
N LYS A 51 -13.08 -1.21 -14.05
CA LYS A 51 -13.83 -0.63 -15.17
C LYS A 51 -12.85 -0.01 -16.15
N ASN A 52 -13.04 -0.28 -17.44
CA ASN A 52 -12.29 0.36 -18.49
C ASN A 52 -12.80 1.80 -18.65
N ILE A 53 -11.87 2.76 -18.72
CA ILE A 53 -12.16 4.17 -18.97
C ILE A 53 -11.30 4.63 -20.14
N THR A 54 -11.84 5.55 -20.93
CA THR A 54 -11.10 6.21 -22.03
C THR A 54 -10.88 7.65 -21.63
N LEU A 55 -9.61 8.10 -21.65
CA LEU A 55 -9.23 9.48 -21.34
C LEU A 55 -8.45 10.05 -22.53
N LYS A 56 -8.80 11.26 -22.97
CA LYS A 56 -8.01 12.03 -23.92
C LYS A 56 -6.94 12.80 -23.14
N ILE A 57 -5.68 12.60 -23.50
CA ILE A 57 -4.52 13.24 -22.86
C ILE A 57 -3.62 13.76 -23.98
N ASP A 58 -2.92 14.86 -23.72
CA ASP A 58 -1.87 15.36 -24.60
C ASP A 58 -0.81 14.26 -24.86
N PRO A 59 -0.46 13.97 -26.13
CA PRO A 59 0.60 13.03 -26.48
C PRO A 59 1.93 13.26 -25.75
N LEU A 60 2.32 14.52 -25.53
CA LEU A 60 3.57 14.88 -24.85
C LEU A 60 3.56 14.44 -23.39
N GLN A 61 2.42 14.56 -22.73
CA GLN A 61 2.23 14.08 -21.35
C GLN A 61 2.31 12.55 -21.30
N ILE A 62 1.70 11.85 -22.27
CA ILE A 62 1.77 10.38 -22.34
C ILE A 62 3.24 9.92 -22.50
N MET A 63 4.01 10.57 -23.35
CA MET A 63 5.45 10.26 -23.52
C MET A 63 6.22 10.46 -22.21
N THR A 64 5.97 11.57 -21.52
CA THR A 64 6.62 11.89 -20.25
C THR A 64 6.29 10.86 -19.16
N ILE A 65 5.02 10.46 -19.04
CA ILE A 65 4.58 9.42 -18.10
C ILE A 65 5.25 8.08 -18.43
N LYS A 66 5.33 7.70 -19.71
CA LYS A 66 6.02 6.46 -20.12
C LYS A 66 7.48 6.49 -19.72
N LYS A 67 8.19 7.60 -19.93
CA LYS A 67 9.60 7.74 -19.53
C LYS A 67 9.77 7.60 -18.02
N LEU A 68 8.92 8.27 -17.24
CA LEU A 68 8.91 8.16 -15.77
C LEU A 68 8.61 6.75 -15.28
N ALA A 69 7.69 6.05 -15.96
CA ALA A 69 7.33 4.69 -15.63
C ALA A 69 8.50 3.71 -15.86
N THR A 70 9.22 3.87 -16.98
CA THR A 70 10.45 3.10 -17.26
C THR A 70 11.51 3.34 -16.20
N MET A 71 11.74 4.61 -15.81
CA MET A 71 12.71 4.94 -14.75
C MET A 71 12.35 4.32 -13.40
N LYS A 72 11.05 4.20 -13.11
CA LYS A 72 10.52 3.57 -11.89
C LYS A 72 10.32 2.05 -12.02
N SER A 73 10.79 1.43 -13.10
CA SER A 73 10.64 0.00 -13.38
C SER A 73 9.20 -0.51 -13.21
N MET A 74 8.21 0.30 -13.61
CA MET A 74 6.79 -0.01 -13.48
C MET A 74 6.01 0.32 -14.75
N PRO A 75 4.91 -0.40 -15.07
CA PRO A 75 4.07 -0.03 -16.22
C PRO A 75 3.42 1.35 -16.05
N TYR A 76 3.34 2.13 -17.13
CA TYR A 76 2.75 3.49 -17.10
C TYR A 76 1.29 3.50 -16.60
N GLN A 77 0.52 2.44 -16.91
CA GLN A 77 -0.85 2.28 -16.43
C GLN A 77 -0.92 2.12 -14.90
N THR A 78 0.03 1.40 -14.32
CA THR A 78 0.16 1.22 -12.87
C THR A 78 0.57 2.52 -12.20
N LEU A 79 1.47 3.28 -12.82
CA LEU A 79 1.92 4.58 -12.31
C LEU A 79 0.77 5.58 -12.24
N ILE A 80 0.01 5.71 -13.33
CA ILE A 80 -1.18 6.58 -13.39
C ILE A 80 -2.19 6.18 -12.30
N ARG A 81 -2.45 4.89 -12.15
CA ARG A 81 -3.36 4.37 -11.12
C ARG A 81 -2.89 4.71 -9.71
N HIS A 82 -1.59 4.57 -9.44
CA HIS A 82 -1.01 4.86 -8.15
C HIS A 82 -1.17 6.34 -7.78
N TRP A 83 -0.75 7.25 -8.67
CA TRP A 83 -0.92 8.69 -8.48
C TRP A 83 -2.39 9.09 -8.27
N LEU A 84 -3.30 8.54 -9.06
CA LEU A 84 -4.73 8.81 -8.91
C LEU A 84 -5.25 8.39 -7.53
N ALA A 85 -4.82 7.22 -7.03
CA ALA A 85 -5.22 6.74 -5.71
C ALA A 85 -4.65 7.59 -4.58
N GLU A 86 -3.39 8.04 -4.71
CA GLU A 86 -2.74 8.92 -3.73
C GLU A 86 -3.43 10.28 -3.68
N GLU A 87 -3.71 10.90 -4.82
CA GLU A 87 -4.35 12.22 -4.85
C GLU A 87 -5.80 12.18 -4.36
N ILE A 88 -6.58 11.16 -4.73
CA ILE A 88 -7.94 10.99 -4.15
C ILE A 88 -7.86 10.87 -2.63
N LYS A 89 -6.88 10.11 -2.10
CA LYS A 89 -6.71 9.93 -0.66
C LYS A 89 -6.30 11.24 0.03
N LYS A 90 -5.48 12.07 -0.62
CA LYS A 90 -5.10 13.39 -0.10
C LYS A 90 -6.30 14.33 -0.07
N GLU A 91 -7.04 14.43 -1.17
CA GLU A 91 -8.23 15.29 -1.28
C GLU A 91 -9.32 14.91 -0.27
N LEU A 92 -9.62 13.62 -0.11
CA LEU A 92 -10.58 13.16 0.89
C LEU A 92 -10.19 13.60 2.32
N LYS A 93 -8.91 13.53 2.67
CA LYS A 93 -8.42 14.00 3.97
C LYS A 93 -8.50 15.52 4.14
N SER A 94 -8.40 16.28 3.05
CA SER A 94 -8.52 17.74 3.06
C SER A 94 -9.96 18.19 3.19
N VAL A 95 -10.92 17.47 2.61
CA VAL A 95 -12.36 17.78 2.66
C VAL A 95 -13.01 17.36 4.00
N GLU A 96 -12.44 16.37 4.69
CA GLU A 96 -12.89 15.94 6.03
C GLU A 96 -12.43 16.86 7.18
N ARG A 97 -11.66 17.92 6.89
CA ARG A 97 -11.21 18.94 7.86
C ARG A 97 -11.98 20.23 7.72
#